data_AF-A0AA38IZC7-F1
#
_entry.id   AF-A0AA38IZC7-F1
#
_cell.length_a   1.000
_cell.length_b   1.000
_cell.length_c   1.000
_cell.angle_alpha   90.00
_cell.angle_beta   90.00
_cell.angle_gamma   90.00
#
_symmetry.space_group_name_H-M   'P 1'
#
loop_
_entity.id
_entity.type
_entity.pdbx_description
1 polymer ?
#
loop_
_entity_poly.entity_id
_entity_poly.type
_entity_poly.pdbx_seq_one_letter_code
_entity_poly.pdbx_strand_id
1 'polypeptide(L)'
;MVISLICGIVTGSTYAIASDEENQLVYIFPLCEEYFPTWKFIVEWGFRCSIIFIYCLAITSPSHYIIYGLLLIRLEEHRLLHSLRNVNQNYEKQEQLDLASQNIIKERLISCLKRHIHFSRSIRKILKKSENLVLPLQIESVLYFMSIVVNSLMVDGTLSKLSYWRLISLTVTAVVALSGLSFYGQKIEDLSENIFNCLINIKWYHWNDTNKKLYLMFLQNSLKPFKIKFTENISVNYKMGIELGLFIYKFELNYLLQLGPSYFIIVFLLTSITYILILVDLVNDLTLEFESVRSECDSAIVNRQDKKEFIQGITYMVTSLVSGCITGITYASFSDDENQLVFFFPLCEEYFPRWKLIVKWGFRFSIVLVYCLAVVSPSHYIVYCLLLFKVEENILLYYIKNINQNYENQDQLDVTSQNIIKQRLIFCLKRHIFFSRSTPKLFIKSENLVLPLQIEGALYFMCIVINMFGLGDAVSKLSYVHLISLITTACVSLAGLSVYGQKIEDLSDNIFNCLIDVKWYHWNDANKKLYLMFLQNSLKPFKIKFTENISVNYKMGLEIIKTFFSFISVVNQLQQKH
;
A
#
# COMPACT_ATOMS: atom_id res chain seq x y z
N MET A 1 -5.21 -12.07 -21.80
CA MET A 1 -6.45 -11.74 -21.05
C MET A 1 -7.39 -12.94 -21.00
N VAL A 2 -7.96 -13.41 -22.12
CA VAL A 2 -8.90 -14.56 -22.12
C VAL A 2 -8.32 -15.80 -21.46
N ILE A 3 -7.09 -16.21 -21.80
CA ILE A 3 -6.44 -17.38 -21.17
C ILE A 3 -6.31 -17.18 -19.65
N SER A 4 -5.82 -16.02 -19.22
CA SER A 4 -5.70 -15.69 -17.79
C SER A 4 -7.05 -15.69 -17.06
N LEU A 5 -8.11 -15.20 -17.70
CA LEU A 5 -9.47 -15.25 -17.16
C LEU A 5 -9.97 -16.70 -17.06
N ILE A 6 -9.77 -17.51 -18.09
CA ILE A 6 -10.13 -18.95 -18.07
C ILE A 6 -9.37 -19.65 -16.95
N CYS A 7 -8.06 -19.42 -16.82
CA CYS A 7 -7.25 -19.97 -15.73
C CYS A 7 -7.80 -19.54 -14.37
N GLY A 8 -8.13 -18.26 -14.19
CA GLY A 8 -8.76 -17.75 -12.96
C GLY A 8 -10.12 -18.40 -12.66
N ILE A 9 -10.97 -18.59 -13.67
CA ILE A 9 -12.27 -19.29 -13.54
C ILE A 9 -12.04 -20.75 -13.17
N VAL A 10 -11.12 -21.44 -13.84
CA VAL A 10 -10.79 -22.85 -13.57
C VAL A 10 -10.26 -22.99 -12.15
N THR A 11 -9.29 -22.17 -11.74
CA THR A 11 -8.77 -22.16 -10.36
C THR A 11 -9.88 -21.90 -9.37
N GLY A 12 -10.64 -20.82 -9.54
CA GLY A 12 -11.79 -20.51 -8.70
C GLY A 12 -12.77 -21.68 -8.60
N SER A 13 -13.09 -22.33 -9.73
CA SER A 13 -14.01 -23.46 -9.78
C SER A 13 -13.45 -24.69 -9.04
N THR A 14 -12.15 -24.98 -9.18
CA THR A 14 -11.51 -26.09 -8.45
C THR A 14 -11.52 -25.88 -6.93
N TYR A 15 -11.40 -24.63 -6.48
CA TYR A 15 -11.50 -24.27 -5.05
C TYR A 15 -12.96 -24.17 -4.56
N ALA A 16 -13.94 -24.08 -5.47
CA ALA A 16 -15.36 -24.06 -5.12
C ALA A 16 -15.95 -25.47 -4.94
N ILE A 17 -15.37 -26.50 -5.57
CA ILE A 17 -15.76 -27.91 -5.35
C ILE A 17 -15.33 -28.29 -3.93
N ALA A 18 -16.20 -28.90 -3.13
CA ALA A 18 -15.87 -29.37 -1.78
C ALA A 18 -14.77 -30.45 -1.78
N SER A 19 -13.87 -30.42 -0.78
CA SER A 19 -12.99 -31.54 -0.42
C SER A 19 -13.08 -31.79 1.08
N ASP A 20 -13.01 -33.05 1.50
CA ASP A 20 -13.01 -33.44 2.92
C ASP A 20 -11.79 -32.88 3.67
N GLU A 21 -10.72 -32.52 2.94
CA GLU A 21 -9.50 -31.91 3.49
C GLU A 21 -9.61 -30.38 3.67
N GLU A 22 -10.69 -29.75 3.19
CA GLU A 22 -10.84 -28.29 3.25
C GLU A 22 -10.86 -27.74 4.67
N ASN A 23 -11.41 -28.48 5.61
CA ASN A 23 -11.41 -28.06 7.01
C ASN A 23 -9.99 -27.98 7.59
N GLN A 24 -9.01 -28.64 6.97
CA GLN A 24 -7.59 -28.55 7.34
C GLN A 24 -6.87 -27.43 6.58
N LEU A 25 -7.26 -27.19 5.32
CA LEU A 25 -6.56 -26.25 4.42
C LEU A 25 -7.11 -24.82 4.48
N VAL A 26 -8.38 -24.64 4.81
CA VAL A 26 -9.09 -23.36 4.76
C VAL A 26 -9.73 -23.07 6.10
N TYR A 27 -9.04 -22.23 6.89
CA TYR A 27 -9.38 -21.94 8.28
C TYR A 27 -10.81 -21.37 8.50
N ILE A 28 -11.43 -20.81 7.47
CA ILE A 28 -12.78 -20.24 7.58
C ILE A 28 -13.86 -21.31 7.79
N PHE A 29 -13.66 -22.54 7.30
CA PHE A 29 -14.69 -23.58 7.40
C PHE A 29 -14.82 -24.17 8.81
N PRO A 30 -13.74 -24.49 9.54
CA PRO A 30 -13.82 -24.82 10.96
C PRO A 30 -14.48 -23.73 11.80
N LEU A 31 -14.17 -22.45 11.52
CA LEU A 31 -14.81 -21.31 12.19
C LEU A 31 -16.32 -21.24 11.90
N CYS A 32 -16.73 -21.48 10.65
CA CYS A 32 -18.15 -21.49 10.30
C CYS A 32 -18.89 -22.65 10.99
N GLU A 33 -18.23 -23.79 11.13
CA GLU A 33 -18.75 -24.95 11.87
C GLU A 33 -18.91 -24.67 13.36
N GLU A 34 -17.93 -24.03 13.99
CA GLU A 34 -17.94 -23.71 15.42
C GLU A 34 -18.96 -22.62 15.77
N TYR A 35 -18.96 -21.50 15.03
CA TYR A 35 -19.73 -20.31 15.39
C TYR A 35 -21.10 -20.23 14.71
N PHE A 36 -21.28 -20.90 13.57
CA PHE A 36 -22.51 -20.83 12.78
C PHE A 36 -23.02 -22.21 12.34
N PRO A 37 -23.20 -23.19 13.25
CA PRO A 37 -23.51 -24.57 12.87
C PRO A 37 -24.80 -24.69 12.04
N THR A 38 -25.80 -23.86 12.33
CA THR A 38 -27.08 -23.82 11.58
C THR A 38 -26.96 -23.18 10.20
N TRP A 39 -26.00 -22.28 10.00
CA TRP A 39 -25.79 -21.55 8.75
C TRP A 39 -24.52 -21.99 8.00
N LYS A 40 -23.77 -22.96 8.53
CA LYS A 40 -22.47 -23.45 8.03
C LYS A 40 -22.53 -23.65 6.52
N PHE A 41 -23.50 -24.44 6.05
CA PHE A 41 -23.68 -24.73 4.64
C PHE A 41 -23.82 -23.46 3.76
N ILE A 42 -24.60 -22.48 4.21
CA ILE A 42 -24.85 -21.25 3.45
C ILE A 42 -23.59 -20.37 3.42
N VAL A 43 -22.88 -20.25 4.55
CA VAL A 43 -21.66 -19.44 4.63
C VAL A 43 -20.50 -20.08 3.85
N GLU A 44 -20.36 -21.41 3.93
CA GLU A 44 -19.37 -22.17 3.16
C GLU A 44 -19.59 -22.01 1.65
N TRP A 45 -20.83 -22.14 1.18
CA TRP A 45 -21.16 -21.92 -0.23
C TRP A 45 -20.98 -20.46 -0.64
N GLY A 46 -21.34 -19.51 0.21
CA GLY A 46 -21.09 -18.09 -0.03
C GLY A 46 -19.59 -17.79 -0.21
N PHE A 47 -18.74 -18.37 0.65
CA PHE A 47 -17.30 -18.25 0.55
C PHE A 47 -16.72 -18.95 -0.69
N ARG A 48 -17.16 -20.16 -1.01
CA ARG A 48 -16.73 -20.88 -2.22
C ARG A 48 -17.11 -20.15 -3.50
N CYS A 49 -18.30 -19.56 -3.55
CA CYS A 49 -18.72 -18.71 -4.67
C CYS A 49 -17.88 -17.43 -4.74
N SER A 50 -17.57 -16.80 -3.60
CA SER A 50 -16.76 -15.58 -3.58
C SER A 50 -15.32 -15.83 -4.02
N ILE A 51 -14.76 -17.01 -3.72
CA ILE A 51 -13.43 -17.43 -4.18
C ILE A 51 -13.32 -17.38 -5.71
N ILE A 52 -14.37 -17.79 -6.45
CA ILE A 52 -14.38 -17.69 -7.92
C ILE A 52 -14.21 -16.22 -8.33
N PHE A 53 -14.95 -15.31 -7.72
CA PHE A 53 -14.84 -13.88 -8.01
C PHE A 53 -13.50 -13.30 -7.57
N ILE A 54 -12.92 -13.75 -6.45
CA ILE A 54 -11.61 -13.31 -5.98
C ILE A 54 -10.51 -13.75 -6.96
N TYR A 55 -10.47 -15.03 -7.36
CA TYR A 55 -9.47 -15.49 -8.32
C TYR A 55 -9.66 -14.87 -9.71
N CYS A 56 -10.91 -14.70 -10.16
CA CYS A 56 -11.19 -14.05 -11.44
C CYS A 56 -10.86 -12.56 -11.41
N LEU A 57 -11.23 -11.83 -10.36
CA LEU A 57 -11.08 -10.37 -10.32
C LEU A 57 -9.77 -9.95 -9.66
N ALA A 58 -9.46 -10.39 -8.45
CA ALA A 58 -8.32 -9.86 -7.70
C ALA A 58 -6.97 -10.25 -8.31
N ILE A 59 -6.80 -11.51 -8.73
CA ILE A 59 -5.51 -11.98 -9.26
C ILE A 59 -5.32 -11.58 -10.72
N THR A 60 -6.39 -11.62 -11.52
CA THR A 60 -6.25 -11.34 -12.96
C THR A 60 -6.45 -9.86 -13.32
N SER A 61 -7.30 -9.11 -12.61
CA SER A 61 -7.64 -7.71 -12.96
C SER A 61 -6.43 -6.79 -12.99
N PRO A 62 -5.47 -6.81 -12.04
CA PRO A 62 -4.35 -5.90 -12.11
C PRO A 62 -3.43 -6.19 -13.30
N SER A 63 -3.20 -7.48 -13.58
CA SER A 63 -2.48 -7.90 -14.78
C SER A 63 -3.24 -7.46 -16.04
N HIS A 64 -4.57 -7.58 -16.06
CA HIS A 64 -5.42 -7.15 -17.17
C HIS A 64 -5.44 -5.64 -17.37
N TYR A 65 -5.44 -4.85 -16.29
CA TYR A 65 -5.39 -3.39 -16.36
C TYR A 65 -4.08 -2.94 -16.99
N ILE A 66 -2.96 -3.53 -16.55
CA ILE A 66 -1.64 -3.28 -17.16
C ILE A 66 -1.67 -3.72 -18.61
N ILE A 67 -2.02 -4.97 -18.91
CA ILE A 67 -2.06 -5.51 -20.28
C ILE A 67 -2.95 -4.67 -21.20
N TYR A 68 -4.12 -4.24 -20.73
CA TYR A 68 -5.03 -3.39 -21.50
C TYR A 68 -4.43 -2.02 -21.79
N GLY A 69 -3.82 -1.38 -20.79
CA GLY A 69 -3.04 -0.16 -20.98
C GLY A 69 -1.94 -0.33 -22.03
N LEU A 70 -1.25 -1.48 -22.00
CA LEU A 70 -0.18 -1.81 -22.96
C LEU A 70 -0.71 -2.12 -24.37
N LEU A 71 -1.90 -2.71 -24.50
CA LEU A 71 -2.56 -2.90 -25.79
C LEU A 71 -2.97 -1.58 -26.43
N LEU A 72 -3.47 -0.62 -25.64
CA LEU A 72 -3.78 0.73 -26.12
C LEU A 72 -2.51 1.46 -26.58
N ILE A 73 -1.42 1.32 -25.82
CA ILE A 73 -0.09 1.82 -26.19
C ILE A 73 0.34 1.23 -27.55
N ARG A 74 0.17 -0.08 -27.75
CA ARG A 74 0.52 -0.74 -29.02
C ARG A 74 -0.27 -0.22 -30.22
N LEU A 75 -1.54 0.12 -30.06
CA LEU A 75 -2.33 0.73 -31.14
C LEU A 75 -1.79 2.12 -31.53
N GLU A 76 -1.44 2.93 -30.54
CA GLU A 76 -0.85 4.26 -30.78
C GLU A 76 0.55 4.18 -31.40
N GLU A 77 1.34 3.17 -31.03
CA GLU A 77 2.61 2.86 -31.68
C GLU A 77 2.39 2.52 -33.15
N HIS A 78 1.48 1.60 -33.50
CA HIS A 78 1.29 1.21 -34.89
C HIS A 78 0.94 2.42 -35.77
N ARG A 79 0.13 3.35 -35.24
CA ARG A 79 -0.18 4.64 -35.88
C ARG A 79 1.07 5.52 -36.01
N LEU A 80 1.91 5.61 -34.98
CA LEU A 80 3.15 6.37 -35.00
C LEU A 80 4.14 5.80 -36.02
N LEU A 81 4.37 4.49 -36.02
CA LEU A 81 5.26 3.79 -36.95
C LEU A 81 4.78 3.95 -38.40
N HIS A 82 3.48 3.83 -38.64
CA HIS A 82 2.90 4.08 -39.96
C HIS A 82 3.14 5.54 -40.39
N SER A 83 2.92 6.51 -39.51
CA SER A 83 3.21 7.92 -39.80
C SER A 83 4.69 8.17 -40.06
N LEU A 84 5.58 7.53 -39.31
CA LEU A 84 7.04 7.63 -39.47
C LEU A 84 7.52 7.08 -40.81
N ARG A 85 7.05 5.89 -41.20
CA ARG A 85 7.35 5.29 -42.51
C ARG A 85 6.88 6.18 -43.65
N ASN A 86 5.77 6.87 -43.46
CA ASN A 86 5.19 7.73 -44.50
C ASN A 86 5.72 9.17 -44.49
N VAL A 87 6.70 9.52 -43.64
CA VAL A 87 7.27 10.88 -43.63
C VAL A 87 7.81 11.24 -45.01
N ASN A 88 8.54 10.32 -45.66
CA ASN A 88 9.11 10.49 -46.99
C ASN A 88 8.25 9.94 -48.13
N GLN A 89 7.03 9.46 -47.85
CA GLN A 89 6.17 8.88 -48.90
C GLN A 89 5.89 9.93 -49.98
N ASN A 90 6.17 9.55 -51.24
CA ASN A 90 6.15 10.34 -52.48
C ASN A 90 7.45 11.10 -52.83
N TYR A 91 8.44 11.10 -51.94
CA TYR A 91 9.66 11.91 -52.09
C TYR A 91 10.96 11.08 -52.14
N GLU A 92 10.87 9.75 -51.96
CA GLU A 92 12.05 8.88 -51.85
C GLU A 92 12.95 8.84 -53.09
N LYS A 93 12.41 9.16 -54.28
CA LYS A 93 13.14 9.13 -55.55
C LYS A 93 13.70 10.49 -55.99
N GLN A 94 13.39 11.57 -55.27
CA GLN A 94 13.82 12.92 -55.65
C GLN A 94 15.15 13.27 -54.95
N GLU A 95 16.19 13.57 -55.72
CA GLU A 95 17.50 14.00 -55.17
C GLU A 95 17.45 15.42 -54.58
N GLN A 96 16.60 16.29 -55.14
CA GLN A 96 16.36 17.65 -54.67
C GLN A 96 14.87 17.82 -54.38
N LEU A 97 14.56 18.18 -53.14
CA LEU A 97 13.19 18.43 -52.68
C LEU A 97 12.92 19.93 -52.73
N ASP A 98 11.83 20.31 -53.38
CA ASP A 98 11.37 21.70 -53.40
C ASP A 98 10.90 22.16 -52.01
N LEU A 99 10.74 23.48 -51.85
CA LEU A 99 10.36 24.07 -50.57
C LEU A 99 8.97 23.58 -50.10
N ALA A 100 8.06 23.32 -51.03
CA ALA A 100 6.73 22.77 -50.73
C ALA A 100 6.82 21.37 -50.12
N SER A 101 7.62 20.47 -50.72
CA SER A 101 7.86 19.12 -50.19
C SER A 101 8.55 19.14 -48.84
N GLN A 102 9.54 20.03 -48.65
CA GLN A 102 10.20 20.22 -47.35
C GLN A 102 9.22 20.67 -46.26
N ASN A 103 8.25 21.55 -46.59
CA ASN A 103 7.22 21.98 -45.64
C ASN A 103 6.25 20.83 -45.31
N ILE A 104 5.87 20.00 -46.29
CA ILE A 104 5.02 18.82 -46.04
C ILE A 104 5.75 17.82 -45.13
N ILE A 105 7.03 17.54 -45.40
CA ILE A 105 7.87 16.68 -44.54
C ILE A 105 7.95 17.25 -43.12
N LYS A 106 8.16 18.57 -42.99
CA LYS A 106 8.19 19.26 -41.69
C LYS A 106 6.91 19.05 -40.90
N GLU A 107 5.75 19.25 -41.52
CA GLU A 107 4.45 19.07 -40.88
C GLU A 107 4.22 17.61 -40.45
N ARG A 108 4.56 16.65 -41.31
CA ARG A 108 4.50 15.22 -41.00
C ARG A 108 5.41 14.86 -39.82
N LEU A 109 6.65 15.36 -39.81
CA LEU A 109 7.61 15.12 -38.75
C LEU A 109 7.17 15.75 -37.41
N ILE A 110 6.67 16.99 -37.43
CA ILE A 110 6.10 17.64 -36.24
C ILE A 110 4.91 16.85 -35.71
N SER A 111 4.03 16.35 -36.60
CA SER A 111 2.91 15.50 -36.21
C SER A 111 3.38 14.21 -35.53
N CYS A 112 4.38 13.53 -36.09
CA CYS A 112 4.97 12.33 -35.49
C CYS A 112 5.63 12.63 -34.14
N LEU A 113 6.37 13.73 -34.03
CA LEU A 113 7.01 14.15 -32.78
C LEU A 113 5.98 14.47 -31.69
N LYS A 114 4.93 15.23 -32.03
CA LYS A 114 3.83 15.52 -31.10
C LYS A 114 3.16 14.24 -30.60
N ARG A 115 2.92 13.28 -31.50
CA ARG A 115 2.39 11.95 -31.14
C ARG A 115 3.34 11.18 -30.26
N HIS A 116 4.64 11.13 -30.56
CA HIS A 116 5.63 10.46 -29.73
C HIS A 116 5.74 11.08 -28.32
N ILE A 117 5.66 12.41 -28.21
CA ILE A 117 5.64 13.09 -26.91
C ILE A 117 4.38 12.72 -26.12
N HIS A 118 3.21 12.76 -26.76
CA HIS A 118 1.95 12.35 -26.14
C HIS A 118 2.01 10.89 -25.69
N PHE A 119 2.46 10.01 -26.57
CA PHE A 119 2.70 8.59 -26.33
C PHE A 119 3.62 8.36 -25.13
N SER A 120 4.78 9.02 -25.10
CA SER A 120 5.74 8.94 -24.01
C SER A 120 5.14 9.39 -22.68
N ARG A 121 4.36 10.47 -22.69
CA ARG A 121 3.67 10.97 -21.48
C ARG A 121 2.61 9.98 -21.00
N SER A 122 1.84 9.40 -21.91
CA SER A 122 0.82 8.38 -21.59
C SER A 122 1.44 7.13 -21.00
N ILE A 123 2.55 6.63 -21.58
CA ILE A 123 3.33 5.54 -21.01
C ILE A 123 3.79 5.92 -19.60
N ARG A 124 4.47 7.05 -19.40
CA ARG A 124 4.97 7.44 -18.07
C ARG A 124 3.84 7.56 -17.05
N LYS A 125 2.66 8.04 -17.45
CA LYS A 125 1.50 8.15 -16.56
C LYS A 125 0.94 6.79 -16.19
N ILE A 126 0.84 5.86 -17.14
CA ILE A 126 0.43 4.47 -16.88
C ILE A 126 1.46 3.80 -15.97
N LEU A 127 2.76 3.91 -16.32
CA LEU A 127 3.86 3.35 -15.54
C LEU A 127 3.88 3.86 -14.11
N LYS A 128 3.81 5.19 -13.90
CA LYS A 128 3.80 5.79 -12.55
C LYS A 128 2.60 5.34 -11.71
N LYS A 129 1.43 5.14 -12.35
CA LYS A 129 0.24 4.60 -11.65
C LYS A 129 0.37 3.11 -11.37
N SER A 130 0.99 2.36 -12.28
CA SER A 130 1.18 0.93 -12.13
C SER A 130 2.36 0.58 -11.23
N GLU A 131 3.36 1.46 -11.07
CA GLU A 131 4.58 1.20 -10.29
C GLU A 131 4.25 0.74 -8.86
N ASN A 132 3.30 1.41 -8.22
CA ASN A 132 2.81 1.06 -6.88
C ASN A 132 1.99 -0.24 -6.85
N LEU A 133 1.50 -0.73 -7.98
CA LEU A 133 0.71 -1.96 -8.07
C LEU A 133 1.57 -3.15 -8.52
N VAL A 134 2.42 -2.97 -9.53
CA VAL A 134 3.19 -4.04 -10.16
C VAL A 134 4.16 -4.66 -9.15
N LEU A 135 4.79 -3.85 -8.28
CA LEU A 135 5.73 -4.36 -7.29
C LEU A 135 5.05 -5.26 -6.24
N PRO A 136 3.98 -4.84 -5.53
CA PRO A 136 3.23 -5.73 -4.66
C PRO A 136 2.73 -6.97 -5.38
N LEU A 137 2.14 -6.83 -6.57
CA LEU A 137 1.62 -7.96 -7.33
C LEU A 137 2.69 -8.99 -7.69
N GLN A 138 3.91 -8.55 -7.97
CA GLN A 138 4.99 -9.47 -8.26
C GLN A 138 5.54 -10.13 -7.01
N ILE A 139 5.77 -9.36 -5.94
CA ILE A 139 6.18 -9.93 -4.65
C ILE A 139 5.16 -10.95 -4.19
N GLU A 140 3.87 -10.59 -4.22
CA GLU A 140 2.77 -11.50 -3.92
C GLU A 140 2.76 -12.71 -4.85
N SER A 141 2.90 -12.54 -6.17
CA SER A 141 2.90 -13.69 -7.09
C SER A 141 4.07 -14.64 -6.84
N VAL A 142 5.24 -14.13 -6.44
CA VAL A 142 6.39 -14.95 -6.05
C VAL A 142 6.09 -15.65 -4.74
N LEU A 143 5.58 -14.95 -3.73
CA LEU A 143 5.19 -15.53 -2.44
C LEU A 143 4.11 -16.61 -2.59
N TYR A 144 3.10 -16.37 -3.44
CA TYR A 144 2.06 -17.33 -3.78
C TYR A 144 2.64 -18.54 -4.50
N PHE A 145 3.50 -18.33 -5.49
CA PHE A 145 4.12 -19.44 -6.20
C PHE A 145 4.99 -20.28 -5.25
N MET A 146 5.78 -19.60 -4.41
CA MET A 146 6.59 -20.24 -3.38
C MET A 146 5.72 -21.05 -2.43
N SER A 147 4.64 -20.50 -1.88
CA SER A 147 3.74 -21.22 -0.95
C SER A 147 3.05 -22.43 -1.58
N ILE A 148 2.78 -22.40 -2.89
CA ILE A 148 2.23 -23.55 -3.61
C ILE A 148 3.27 -24.64 -3.76
N VAL A 149 4.50 -24.29 -4.15
CA VAL A 149 5.62 -25.25 -4.25
C VAL A 149 5.88 -25.87 -2.89
N VAL A 150 5.95 -25.05 -1.84
CA VAL A 150 6.04 -25.47 -0.43
C VAL A 150 4.98 -26.51 -0.09
N ASN A 151 3.70 -26.20 -0.33
CA ASN A 151 2.60 -27.11 -0.01
C ASN A 151 2.66 -28.40 -0.84
N SER A 152 3.00 -28.31 -2.11
CA SER A 152 3.09 -29.49 -2.98
C SER A 152 4.24 -30.42 -2.61
N LEU A 153 5.32 -29.90 -2.00
CA LEU A 153 6.49 -30.68 -1.59
C LEU A 153 6.39 -31.19 -0.15
N MET A 154 5.74 -30.48 0.78
CA MET A 154 5.60 -30.93 2.17
C MET A 154 4.60 -32.05 2.35
N VAL A 155 3.53 -32.04 1.57
CA VAL A 155 2.41 -32.95 1.77
C VAL A 155 2.58 -34.18 0.89
N ASP A 156 3.72 -34.85 1.08
CA ASP A 156 4.10 -36.01 0.27
C ASP A 156 3.22 -37.22 0.69
N GLY A 157 2.31 -37.61 -0.22
CA GLY A 157 1.50 -38.83 -0.12
C GLY A 157 0.13 -38.73 0.57
N THR A 158 -0.24 -37.61 1.20
CA THR A 158 -1.51 -37.50 1.95
C THR A 158 -2.59 -36.62 1.31
N LEU A 159 -2.28 -35.80 0.31
CA LEU A 159 -3.28 -34.96 -0.36
C LEU A 159 -4.20 -35.77 -1.28
N SER A 160 -5.50 -35.47 -1.21
CA SER A 160 -6.49 -35.92 -2.16
C SER A 160 -6.16 -35.45 -3.58
N LYS A 161 -6.61 -36.22 -4.58
CA LYS A 161 -6.48 -35.86 -6.01
C LYS A 161 -7.02 -34.46 -6.30
N LEU A 162 -8.07 -34.03 -5.60
CA LEU A 162 -8.69 -32.72 -5.80
C LEU A 162 -7.79 -31.57 -5.28
N SER A 163 -7.13 -31.75 -4.13
CA SER A 163 -6.15 -30.79 -3.60
C SER A 163 -4.96 -30.61 -4.55
N TYR A 164 -4.49 -31.68 -5.18
CA TYR A 164 -3.50 -31.59 -6.26
C TYR A 164 -3.99 -30.76 -7.45
N TRP A 165 -5.22 -30.99 -7.92
CA TRP A 165 -5.79 -30.20 -9.02
C TRP A 165 -5.92 -28.71 -8.69
N ARG A 166 -6.27 -28.38 -7.44
CA ARG A 166 -6.31 -26.99 -6.97
C ARG A 166 -4.94 -26.33 -7.04
N LEU A 167 -3.91 -26.97 -6.48
CA LEU A 167 -2.55 -26.47 -6.51
C LEU A 167 -2.05 -26.29 -7.95
N ILE A 168 -2.22 -27.31 -8.81
CA ILE A 168 -1.85 -27.24 -10.22
C ILE A 168 -2.56 -26.08 -10.93
N SER A 169 -3.88 -25.94 -10.75
CA SER A 169 -4.63 -24.87 -11.39
C SER A 169 -4.14 -23.49 -10.94
N LEU A 170 -3.84 -23.33 -9.66
CA LEU A 170 -3.35 -22.07 -9.08
C LEU A 170 -1.94 -21.74 -9.58
N THR A 171 -1.05 -22.73 -9.63
CA THR A 171 0.29 -22.60 -10.23
C THR A 171 0.18 -22.14 -11.68
N VAL A 172 -0.68 -22.79 -12.48
CA VAL A 172 -0.90 -22.43 -13.88
C VAL A 172 -1.40 -20.99 -13.99
N THR A 173 -2.35 -20.58 -13.16
CA THR A 173 -2.86 -19.20 -13.14
C THR A 173 -1.76 -18.19 -12.81
N ALA A 174 -0.93 -18.46 -11.79
CA ALA A 174 0.18 -17.60 -11.41
C ALA A 174 1.24 -17.49 -12.54
N VAL A 175 1.61 -18.61 -13.16
CA VAL A 175 2.55 -18.64 -14.30
C VAL A 175 1.98 -17.88 -15.49
N VAL A 176 0.70 -18.04 -15.81
CA VAL A 176 0.05 -17.32 -16.91
C VAL A 176 0.02 -15.80 -16.64
N ALA A 177 -0.23 -15.39 -15.40
CA ALA A 177 -0.19 -13.97 -15.02
C ALA A 177 1.22 -13.39 -15.13
N LEU A 178 2.22 -14.06 -14.54
CA LEU A 178 3.63 -13.65 -14.56
C LEU A 178 4.21 -13.63 -15.98
N SER A 179 3.98 -14.69 -16.76
CA SER A 179 4.42 -14.78 -18.16
C SER A 179 3.73 -13.72 -19.02
N GLY A 180 2.44 -13.45 -18.79
CA GLY A 180 1.74 -12.35 -19.42
C GLY A 180 2.42 -11.01 -19.15
N LEU A 181 2.68 -10.70 -17.88
CA LEU A 181 3.34 -9.45 -17.49
C LEU A 181 4.73 -9.30 -18.13
N SER A 182 5.57 -10.35 -18.05
CA SER A 182 6.90 -10.38 -18.65
C SER A 182 6.87 -10.26 -20.18
N PHE A 183 5.91 -10.93 -20.84
CA PHE A 183 5.69 -10.85 -22.29
C PHE A 183 5.36 -9.43 -22.74
N TYR A 184 4.40 -8.78 -22.07
CA TYR A 184 3.99 -7.44 -22.45
C TYR A 184 5.02 -6.37 -22.05
N GLY A 185 5.73 -6.57 -20.94
CA GLY A 185 6.86 -5.73 -20.58
C GLY A 185 7.97 -5.77 -21.64
N GLN A 186 8.35 -6.97 -22.11
CA GLN A 186 9.29 -7.12 -23.23
C GLN A 186 8.77 -6.43 -24.50
N LYS A 187 7.48 -6.57 -24.82
CA LYS A 187 6.90 -5.96 -26.03
C LYS A 187 7.03 -4.43 -26.05
N ILE A 188 7.05 -3.76 -24.90
CA ILE A 188 7.30 -2.30 -24.84
C ILE A 188 8.77 -1.98 -25.14
N GLU A 189 9.69 -2.80 -24.63
CA GLU A 189 11.12 -2.64 -24.93
C GLU A 189 11.35 -2.81 -26.44
N ASP A 190 10.85 -3.91 -27.02
CA ASP A 190 10.89 -4.18 -28.47
C ASP A 190 10.29 -3.02 -29.29
N LEU A 191 9.18 -2.46 -28.81
CA LEU A 191 8.45 -1.37 -29.44
C LEU A 191 9.28 -0.09 -29.47
N SER A 192 9.93 0.24 -28.36
CA SER A 192 10.76 1.43 -28.29
C SER A 192 11.95 1.33 -29.22
N GLU A 193 12.52 0.13 -29.33
CA GLU A 193 13.59 -0.20 -30.25
C GLU A 193 13.12 -0.09 -31.72
N ASN A 194 11.91 -0.56 -32.04
CA ASN A 194 11.33 -0.43 -33.38
C ASN A 194 11.14 1.02 -33.82
N ILE A 195 10.70 1.91 -32.92
CA ILE A 195 10.59 3.35 -33.21
C ILE A 195 11.96 3.92 -33.55
N PHE A 196 12.97 3.59 -32.75
CA PHE A 196 14.35 4.03 -32.96
C PHE A 196 14.92 3.52 -34.28
N ASN A 197 14.77 2.23 -34.57
CA ASN A 197 15.20 1.62 -35.83
C ASN A 197 14.47 2.22 -37.03
N CYS A 198 13.17 2.52 -36.89
CA CYS A 198 12.40 3.18 -37.95
C CYS A 198 12.94 4.59 -38.22
N LEU A 199 13.29 5.35 -37.18
CA LEU A 199 13.88 6.69 -37.34
C LEU A 199 15.23 6.59 -38.06
N ILE A 200 16.13 5.70 -37.64
CA ILE A 200 17.44 5.50 -38.27
C ILE A 200 17.32 5.24 -39.78
N ASN A 201 16.31 4.46 -40.20
CA ASN A 201 16.10 4.08 -41.59
C ASN A 201 15.49 5.19 -42.47
N ILE A 202 15.09 6.34 -41.90
CA ILE A 202 14.58 7.45 -42.69
C ILE A 202 15.71 8.10 -43.49
N LYS A 203 15.54 8.23 -44.80
CA LYS A 203 16.47 8.98 -45.66
C LYS A 203 16.35 10.49 -45.43
N TRP A 204 17.00 11.01 -44.39
CA TRP A 204 16.90 12.42 -43.96
C TRP A 204 17.98 13.34 -44.55
N TYR A 205 18.97 12.81 -45.25
CA TYR A 205 20.14 13.57 -45.73
C TYR A 205 19.80 14.66 -46.76
N HIS A 206 18.72 14.49 -47.53
CA HIS A 206 18.18 15.50 -48.47
C HIS A 206 17.28 16.56 -47.81
N TRP A 207 17.04 16.49 -46.50
CA TRP A 207 16.19 17.46 -45.81
C TRP A 207 16.93 18.78 -45.57
N ASN A 208 16.18 19.88 -45.47
CA ASN A 208 16.72 21.17 -45.05
C ASN A 208 17.17 21.14 -43.57
N ASP A 209 17.94 22.13 -43.15
CA ASP A 209 18.54 22.17 -41.80
C ASP A 209 17.49 22.19 -40.68
N THR A 210 16.33 22.79 -40.93
CA THR A 210 15.22 22.83 -39.96
C THR A 210 14.66 21.43 -39.72
N ASN A 211 14.41 20.67 -40.78
CA ASN A 211 13.90 19.31 -40.73
C ASN A 211 14.94 18.35 -40.13
N LYS A 212 16.22 18.51 -40.49
CA LYS A 212 17.34 17.76 -39.88
C LYS A 212 17.41 17.97 -38.37
N LYS A 213 17.30 19.21 -37.91
CA LYS A 213 17.32 19.52 -36.48
C LYS A 213 16.15 18.86 -35.73
N LEU A 214 14.94 18.95 -36.27
CA LEU A 214 13.75 18.30 -35.70
C LEU A 214 13.91 16.77 -35.65
N TYR A 215 14.45 16.17 -36.70
CA TYR A 215 14.73 14.75 -36.78
C TYR A 215 15.72 14.30 -35.71
N LEU A 216 16.85 15.01 -35.58
CA LEU A 216 17.87 14.69 -34.58
C LEU A 216 17.33 14.80 -33.16
N MET A 217 16.49 15.80 -32.86
CA MET A 217 15.79 15.89 -31.57
C MET A 217 14.89 14.69 -31.33
N PHE A 218 14.19 14.21 -32.36
CA PHE A 218 13.32 13.04 -32.26
C PHE A 218 14.16 11.76 -32.05
N LEU A 219 15.24 11.58 -32.81
CA LEU A 219 16.15 10.46 -32.69
C LEU A 219 16.78 10.38 -31.30
N GLN A 220 17.25 11.51 -30.76
CA GLN A 220 17.83 11.59 -29.42
C GLN A 220 16.83 11.23 -28.32
N ASN A 221 15.57 11.67 -28.45
CA ASN A 221 14.51 11.31 -27.51
C ASN A 221 14.12 9.83 -27.57
N SER A 222 14.31 9.19 -28.72
CA SER A 222 13.98 7.77 -28.94
C SER A 222 15.12 6.82 -28.58
N LEU A 223 16.32 7.34 -28.26
CA LEU A 223 17.51 6.55 -27.97
C LEU A 223 17.40 5.77 -26.64
N LYS A 224 16.63 6.30 -25.68
CA LYS A 224 16.38 5.59 -24.41
C LYS A 224 15.14 4.71 -24.56
N PRO A 225 15.26 3.38 -24.52
CA PRO A 225 14.11 2.51 -24.63
C PRO A 225 13.14 2.74 -23.46
N PHE A 226 11.85 2.72 -23.75
CA PHE A 226 10.83 2.64 -22.71
C PHE A 226 10.98 1.29 -21.99
N LYS A 227 11.31 1.34 -20.70
CA LYS A 227 11.36 0.16 -19.84
C LYS A 227 10.34 0.33 -18.72
N ILE A 228 9.59 -0.73 -18.42
CA ILE A 228 8.87 -0.82 -17.14
C ILE A 228 9.93 -1.20 -16.12
N LYS A 229 10.31 -0.27 -15.25
CA LYS A 229 11.32 -0.50 -14.21
C LYS A 229 10.66 -0.70 -12.86
N PHE A 230 11.16 -1.65 -12.08
CA PHE A 230 10.86 -1.82 -10.65
C PHE A 230 11.82 -1.04 -9.78
N THR A 231 13.08 -1.14 -10.15
CA THR A 231 14.21 -0.45 -9.56
C THR A 231 15.04 0.07 -10.72
N GLU A 232 16.10 0.83 -10.44
CA GLU A 232 16.99 1.29 -11.50
C GLU A 232 17.54 0.14 -12.36
N ASN A 233 17.61 -1.07 -11.78
CA ASN A 233 18.29 -2.26 -12.31
C ASN A 233 17.36 -3.36 -12.84
N ILE A 234 16.10 -3.44 -12.40
CA ILE A 234 15.20 -4.54 -12.75
C ILE A 234 14.06 -4.00 -13.63
N SER A 235 13.90 -4.57 -14.82
CA SER A 235 12.79 -4.27 -15.72
C SER A 235 11.83 -5.46 -15.88
N VAL A 236 10.54 -5.17 -16.06
CA VAL A 236 9.55 -6.20 -16.44
C VAL A 236 9.87 -6.67 -17.85
N ASN A 237 10.56 -7.78 -17.98
CA ASN A 237 10.82 -8.40 -19.27
C ASN A 237 11.08 -9.91 -19.10
N TYR A 238 11.41 -10.60 -20.19
CA TYR A 238 11.67 -12.04 -20.12
C TYR A 238 12.82 -12.40 -19.19
N LYS A 239 13.84 -11.54 -19.10
CA LYS A 239 14.99 -11.77 -18.21
C LYS A 239 14.51 -11.91 -16.76
N MET A 240 13.66 -11.01 -16.30
CA MET A 240 13.06 -11.10 -14.97
C MET A 240 12.24 -12.40 -14.79
N GLY A 241 11.39 -12.74 -15.75
CA GLY A 241 10.58 -13.97 -15.67
C GLY A 241 11.43 -15.23 -15.57
N ILE A 242 12.56 -15.29 -16.30
CA ILE A 242 13.52 -16.39 -16.24
C ILE A 242 14.25 -16.41 -14.89
N GLU A 243 14.70 -15.27 -14.39
CA GLU A 243 15.37 -15.15 -13.09
C GLU A 243 14.47 -15.62 -11.94
N LEU A 244 13.18 -15.24 -11.96
CA LEU A 244 12.19 -15.74 -11.00
C LEU A 244 11.96 -17.24 -11.11
N GLY A 245 11.80 -17.77 -12.33
CA GLY A 245 11.64 -19.21 -12.54
C GLY A 245 12.85 -20.02 -12.04
N LEU A 246 14.06 -19.52 -12.28
CA LEU A 246 15.30 -20.13 -11.80
C LEU A 246 15.43 -20.03 -10.28
N PHE A 247 15.04 -18.91 -9.68
CA PHE A 247 15.01 -18.73 -8.23
C PHE A 247 14.12 -19.80 -7.60
N ILE A 248 12.91 -19.99 -8.12
CA ILE A 248 11.97 -20.97 -7.58
C ILE A 248 12.45 -22.40 -7.79
N TYR A 249 12.92 -22.74 -8.99
CA TYR A 249 13.39 -24.09 -9.30
C TYR A 249 14.51 -24.55 -8.36
N LYS A 250 15.35 -23.62 -7.90
CA LYS A 250 16.47 -23.89 -7.00
C LYS A 250 16.12 -23.70 -5.52
N PHE A 251 14.88 -23.32 -5.19
CA PHE A 251 14.53 -22.93 -3.82
C PHE A 251 14.13 -24.14 -2.97
N GLU A 252 14.91 -24.40 -1.93
CA GLU A 252 14.63 -25.45 -0.96
C GLU A 252 13.69 -24.93 0.14
N LEU A 253 12.70 -25.73 0.51
CA LEU A 253 11.65 -25.31 1.45
C LEU A 253 12.14 -25.03 2.87
N ASN A 254 13.07 -25.86 3.36
CA ASN A 254 13.64 -25.68 4.69
C ASN A 254 14.31 -24.31 4.81
N TYR A 255 14.87 -23.80 3.70
CA TYR A 255 15.39 -22.45 3.64
C TYR A 255 14.28 -21.39 3.68
N LEU A 256 13.06 -21.62 3.16
CA LEU A 256 11.96 -20.65 3.31
C LEU A 256 11.50 -20.55 4.76
N LEU A 257 11.33 -21.68 5.46
CA LEU A 257 10.89 -21.66 6.86
C LEU A 257 11.94 -21.03 7.76
N GLN A 258 13.24 -21.33 7.52
CA GLN A 258 14.34 -20.70 8.25
C GLN A 258 14.53 -19.21 7.91
N LEU A 259 14.46 -18.84 6.62
CA LEU A 259 14.77 -17.48 6.15
C LEU A 259 13.55 -16.56 6.06
N GLY A 260 12.35 -17.12 6.11
CA GLY A 260 11.07 -16.42 5.96
C GLY A 260 10.97 -15.20 6.88
N PRO A 261 11.20 -15.33 8.21
CA PRO A 261 11.18 -14.19 9.12
C PRO A 261 12.14 -13.08 8.70
N SER A 262 13.39 -13.41 8.36
CA SER A 262 14.38 -12.43 7.93
C SER A 262 14.02 -11.75 6.60
N TYR A 263 13.41 -12.49 5.68
CA TYR A 263 12.87 -11.93 4.45
C TYR A 263 11.73 -10.95 4.73
N PHE A 264 10.72 -11.35 5.51
CA PHE A 264 9.59 -10.49 5.86
C PHE A 264 10.01 -9.29 6.70
N ILE A 265 11.05 -9.41 7.56
CA ILE A 265 11.68 -8.26 8.21
C ILE A 265 12.16 -7.26 7.17
N ILE A 266 12.97 -7.71 6.21
CA ILE A 266 13.57 -6.81 5.22
C ILE A 266 12.48 -6.15 4.36
N VAL A 267 11.47 -6.91 3.95
CA VAL A 267 10.33 -6.37 3.20
C VAL A 267 9.59 -5.33 4.04
N PHE A 268 9.25 -5.65 5.28
CA PHE A 268 8.57 -4.73 6.19
C PHE A 268 9.39 -3.45 6.44
N LEU A 269 10.72 -3.57 6.56
CA LEU A 269 11.63 -2.43 6.67
C LEU A 269 11.60 -1.54 5.43
N LEU A 270 11.68 -2.13 4.23
CA LEU A 270 11.63 -1.41 2.97
C LEU A 270 10.27 -0.72 2.76
N THR A 271 9.17 -1.40 3.10
CA THR A 271 7.83 -0.83 3.08
C THR A 271 7.71 0.32 4.06
N SER A 272 8.26 0.17 5.27
CA SER A 272 8.27 1.24 6.28
C SER A 272 9.06 2.47 5.81
N ILE A 273 10.24 2.30 5.19
CA ILE A 273 11.02 3.41 4.62
C ILE A 273 10.25 4.11 3.50
N THR A 274 9.68 3.34 2.58
CA THR A 274 8.87 3.88 1.48
C THR A 274 7.67 4.65 2.04
N TYR A 275 7.06 4.13 3.09
CA TYR A 275 5.93 4.75 3.74
C TYR A 275 6.28 6.07 4.43
N ILE A 276 7.45 6.18 5.06
CA ILE A 276 7.96 7.43 5.64
C ILE A 276 8.04 8.53 4.57
N LEU A 277 8.59 8.22 3.39
CA LEU A 277 8.71 9.22 2.31
C LEU A 277 7.34 9.78 1.89
N ILE A 278 6.33 8.92 1.80
CA ILE A 278 4.97 9.33 1.44
C ILE A 278 4.30 10.10 2.59
N LEU A 279 4.51 9.66 3.83
CA LEU A 279 3.92 10.27 5.01
C LEU A 279 4.48 11.66 5.31
N VAL A 280 5.75 11.91 5.03
CA VAL A 280 6.36 13.25 5.21
C VAL A 280 5.62 14.28 4.36
N ASP A 281 5.40 13.99 3.07
CA ASP A 281 4.66 14.88 2.17
C ASP A 281 3.23 15.10 2.67
N LEU A 282 2.56 14.02 3.11
CA LEU A 282 1.20 14.08 3.64
C LEU A 282 1.10 14.94 4.90
N VAL A 283 2.04 14.76 5.84
CA VAL A 283 2.07 15.49 7.11
C VAL A 283 2.35 16.97 6.87
N ASN A 284 3.24 17.30 5.93
CA ASN A 284 3.51 18.68 5.54
C ASN A 284 2.27 19.34 4.92
N ASP A 285 1.60 18.67 3.97
CA ASP A 285 0.35 19.14 3.36
C ASP A 285 -0.70 19.47 4.43
N LEU A 286 -0.92 18.54 5.37
CA LEU A 286 -1.86 18.72 6.47
C LEU A 286 -1.48 19.84 7.41
N THR A 287 -0.20 19.92 7.80
CA THR A 287 0.27 20.92 8.76
C THR A 287 0.00 22.31 8.20
N LEU A 288 0.28 22.53 6.92
CA LEU A 288 -0.04 23.78 6.23
C LEU A 288 -1.55 24.04 6.17
N GLU A 289 -2.35 23.02 5.88
CA GLU A 289 -3.81 23.14 5.82
C GLU A 289 -4.39 23.51 7.21
N PHE A 290 -3.94 22.86 8.27
CA PHE A 290 -4.36 23.14 9.65
C PHE A 290 -3.85 24.48 10.17
N GLU A 291 -2.61 24.87 9.86
CA GLU A 291 -2.08 26.19 10.23
C GLU A 291 -2.94 27.31 9.63
N SER A 292 -3.38 27.16 8.38
CA SER A 292 -4.27 28.14 7.75
C SER A 292 -5.60 28.27 8.51
N VAL A 293 -6.20 27.16 8.93
CA VAL A 293 -7.46 27.14 9.69
C VAL A 293 -7.27 27.63 11.13
N ARG A 294 -6.11 27.37 11.72
CA ARG A 294 -5.75 27.76 13.09
C ARG A 294 -5.49 29.26 13.21
N SER A 295 -5.04 29.91 12.15
CA SER A 295 -4.81 31.36 12.12
C SER A 295 -6.09 32.19 12.37
N GLU A 296 -7.27 31.59 12.19
CA GLU A 296 -8.56 32.23 12.46
C GLU A 296 -9.00 32.14 13.95
N CYS A 297 -8.25 31.42 14.80
CA CYS A 297 -8.60 31.16 16.20
C CYS A 297 -7.90 32.09 17.19
N ASP A 298 -8.48 32.20 18.39
CA ASP A 298 -7.81 32.83 19.54
C ASP A 298 -6.63 31.95 20.03
N SER A 299 -5.44 32.54 20.04
CA SER A 299 -4.18 31.87 20.37
C SER A 299 -4.14 31.34 21.80
N ALA A 300 -4.87 31.94 22.75
CA ALA A 300 -4.88 31.49 24.15
C ALA A 300 -5.57 30.13 24.31
N ILE A 301 -6.68 29.94 23.60
CA ILE A 301 -7.47 28.69 23.60
C ILE A 301 -6.67 27.57 22.93
N VAL A 302 -6.07 27.88 21.77
CA VAL A 302 -5.19 26.97 21.04
C VAL A 302 -4.04 26.51 21.93
N ASN A 303 -3.29 27.44 22.53
CA ASN A 303 -2.11 27.12 23.35
C ASN A 303 -2.43 26.21 24.56
N ARG A 304 -3.60 26.40 25.20
CA ARG A 304 -3.97 25.60 26.37
C ARG A 304 -4.29 24.15 25.99
N GLN A 305 -5.05 23.96 24.92
CA GLN A 305 -5.48 22.63 24.49
C GLN A 305 -4.33 21.85 23.85
N ASP A 306 -3.52 22.54 23.05
CA ASP A 306 -2.34 21.99 22.39
C ASP A 306 -1.40 21.37 23.42
N LYS A 307 -1.03 22.10 24.47
CA LYS A 307 0.00 21.65 25.41
C LYS A 307 -0.28 20.28 26.02
N LYS A 308 -1.51 20.00 26.45
CA LYS A 308 -1.85 18.72 27.10
C LYS A 308 -1.80 17.56 26.11
N GLU A 309 -2.39 17.74 24.93
CA GLU A 309 -2.49 16.68 23.93
C GLU A 309 -1.11 16.41 23.29
N PHE A 310 -0.34 17.47 23.00
CA PHE A 310 1.03 17.32 22.50
C PHE A 310 1.94 16.61 23.50
N ILE A 311 1.82 16.87 24.81
CA ILE A 311 2.59 16.11 25.81
C ILE A 311 2.26 14.62 25.73
N GLN A 312 0.99 14.23 25.63
CA GLN A 312 0.61 12.81 25.47
C GLN A 312 1.16 12.20 24.18
N GLY A 313 1.11 12.95 23.08
CA GLY A 313 1.67 12.54 21.78
C GLY A 313 3.17 12.32 21.86
N ILE A 314 3.89 13.28 22.45
CA ILE A 314 5.35 13.21 22.65
C ILE A 314 5.71 12.05 23.56
N THR A 315 5.01 11.86 24.68
CA THR A 315 5.26 10.71 25.57
C THR A 315 5.12 9.39 24.80
N TYR A 316 4.06 9.23 24.01
CA TYR A 316 3.90 8.04 23.16
C TYR A 316 5.04 7.88 22.16
N MET A 317 5.41 8.94 21.43
CA MET A 317 6.51 8.89 20.45
C MET A 317 7.84 8.52 21.10
N VAL A 318 8.14 9.07 22.28
CA VAL A 318 9.34 8.74 23.05
C VAL A 318 9.31 7.29 23.53
N THR A 319 8.19 6.81 24.10
CA THR A 319 8.06 5.43 24.57
C THR A 319 8.24 4.42 23.43
N SER A 320 7.61 4.67 22.29
CA SER A 320 7.72 3.80 21.11
C SER A 320 9.11 3.86 20.47
N LEU A 321 9.76 5.04 20.44
CA LEU A 321 11.16 5.17 20.04
C LEU A 321 12.10 4.37 20.96
N VAL A 322 11.92 4.48 22.28
CA VAL A 322 12.69 3.71 23.26
C VAL A 322 12.48 2.21 23.05
N SER A 323 11.23 1.77 22.82
CA SER A 323 10.92 0.36 22.51
C SER A 323 11.60 -0.12 21.22
N GLY A 324 11.54 0.69 20.16
CA GLY A 324 12.22 0.40 18.89
C GLY A 324 13.73 0.32 19.03
N CYS A 325 14.33 1.23 19.81
CA CYS A 325 15.76 1.21 20.11
C CYS A 325 16.16 -0.01 20.97
N ILE A 326 15.37 -0.40 21.97
CA ILE A 326 15.59 -1.65 22.72
C ILE A 326 15.55 -2.85 21.77
N THR A 327 14.57 -2.90 20.87
CA THR A 327 14.44 -3.98 19.87
C THR A 327 15.61 -4.00 18.89
N GLY A 328 16.09 -2.83 18.46
CA GLY A 328 17.28 -2.73 17.63
C GLY A 328 18.52 -3.26 18.34
N ILE A 329 18.72 -2.88 19.62
CA ILE A 329 19.87 -3.30 20.43
C ILE A 329 19.82 -4.81 20.70
N THR A 330 18.64 -5.37 21.03
CA THR A 330 18.49 -6.81 21.22
C THR A 330 18.84 -7.54 19.93
N TYR A 331 18.28 -7.16 18.78
CA TYR A 331 18.63 -7.77 17.49
C TYR A 331 20.10 -7.59 17.06
N ALA A 332 20.80 -6.56 17.55
CA ALA A 332 22.22 -6.37 17.30
C ALA A 332 23.12 -7.22 18.22
N SER A 333 22.57 -7.82 19.26
CA SER A 333 23.30 -8.63 20.25
C SER A 333 23.66 -10.01 19.70
N PHE A 334 24.87 -10.47 20.02
CA PHE A 334 25.45 -11.73 19.50
C PHE A 334 24.65 -12.97 19.91
N SER A 335 24.09 -13.69 18.95
CA SER A 335 23.76 -15.12 19.08
C SER A 335 24.66 -15.96 18.17
N ASP A 336 25.09 -17.11 18.68
CA ASP A 336 25.83 -18.12 17.89
C ASP A 336 24.98 -18.68 16.74
N ASP A 337 23.65 -18.58 16.84
CA ASP A 337 22.69 -19.05 15.83
C ASP A 337 22.42 -18.04 14.71
N GLU A 338 23.01 -16.84 14.77
CA GLU A 338 22.72 -15.75 13.83
C GLU A 338 23.00 -16.10 12.38
N ASN A 339 24.00 -16.94 12.12
CA ASN A 339 24.33 -17.37 10.76
C ASN A 339 23.19 -18.18 10.13
N GLN A 340 22.30 -18.78 10.93
CA GLN A 340 21.10 -19.49 10.44
C GLN A 340 19.92 -18.55 10.23
N LEU A 341 19.79 -17.54 11.10
CA LEU A 341 18.66 -16.61 11.08
C LEU A 341 18.85 -15.53 10.01
N VAL A 342 20.06 -15.00 9.82
CA VAL A 342 20.33 -13.85 8.95
C VAL A 342 21.19 -14.27 7.76
N PHE A 343 20.55 -14.48 6.60
CA PHE A 343 21.20 -14.89 5.35
C PHE A 343 22.39 -14.01 4.94
N PHE A 344 22.36 -12.72 5.30
CA PHE A 344 23.44 -11.78 5.00
C PHE A 344 24.78 -12.18 5.66
N PHE A 345 24.76 -12.83 6.82
CA PHE A 345 25.97 -13.16 7.56
C PHE A 345 26.80 -14.27 6.92
N PRO A 346 26.24 -15.44 6.54
CA PRO A 346 26.98 -16.44 5.76
C PRO A 346 27.61 -15.86 4.49
N LEU A 347 26.87 -15.03 3.74
CA LEU A 347 27.39 -14.35 2.55
C LEU A 347 28.59 -13.45 2.89
N CYS A 348 28.54 -12.70 3.99
CA CYS A 348 29.67 -11.88 4.40
C CYS A 348 30.91 -12.70 4.77
N GLU A 349 30.72 -13.86 5.38
CA GLU A 349 31.82 -14.77 5.73
C GLU A 349 32.44 -15.40 4.50
N GLU A 350 31.63 -15.76 3.51
CA GLU A 350 32.06 -16.36 2.25
C GLU A 350 32.77 -15.34 1.33
N TYR A 351 32.13 -14.21 1.05
CA TYR A 351 32.62 -13.24 0.06
C TYR A 351 33.58 -12.20 0.64
N PHE A 352 33.50 -11.90 1.93
CA PHE A 352 34.32 -10.88 2.59
C PHE A 352 35.05 -11.40 3.84
N PRO A 353 35.80 -12.52 3.77
CA PRO A 353 36.35 -13.18 4.96
C PRO A 353 37.29 -12.28 5.77
N ARG A 354 38.04 -11.38 5.11
CA ARG A 354 38.91 -10.39 5.77
C ARG A 354 38.14 -9.27 6.47
N TRP A 355 36.98 -8.90 5.94
CA TRP A 355 36.18 -7.76 6.41
C TRP A 355 34.92 -8.20 7.15
N LYS A 356 34.69 -9.51 7.33
CA LYS A 356 33.44 -10.07 7.86
C LYS A 356 33.03 -9.44 9.18
N LEU A 357 33.99 -9.18 10.07
CA LEU A 357 33.73 -8.54 11.36
C LEU A 357 33.20 -7.11 11.17
N ILE A 358 33.88 -6.31 10.34
CA ILE A 358 33.50 -4.92 10.06
C ILE A 358 32.13 -4.86 9.37
N VAL A 359 31.89 -5.74 8.38
CA VAL A 359 30.61 -5.77 7.65
C VAL A 359 29.46 -6.25 8.55
N LYS A 360 29.68 -7.28 9.38
CA LYS A 360 28.70 -7.75 10.37
C LYS A 360 28.35 -6.65 11.38
N TRP A 361 29.35 -5.94 11.92
CA TRP A 361 29.12 -4.81 12.82
C TRP A 361 28.40 -3.65 12.15
N GLY A 362 28.77 -3.32 10.91
CA GLY A 362 28.11 -2.28 10.12
C GLY A 362 26.62 -2.59 9.91
N PHE A 363 26.30 -3.84 9.57
CA PHE A 363 24.92 -4.30 9.42
C PHE A 363 24.14 -4.32 10.73
N ARG A 364 24.76 -4.72 11.85
CA ARG A 364 24.11 -4.68 13.16
C ARG A 364 23.82 -3.25 13.61
N PHE A 365 24.76 -2.34 13.41
CA PHE A 365 24.55 -0.93 13.72
C PHE A 365 23.46 -0.31 12.84
N SER A 366 23.40 -0.69 11.56
CA SER A 366 22.33 -0.24 10.69
C SER A 366 20.97 -0.79 11.11
N ILE A 367 20.87 -2.04 11.57
CA ILE A 367 19.63 -2.60 12.15
C ILE A 367 19.13 -1.76 13.32
N VAL A 368 20.00 -1.35 14.25
CA VAL A 368 19.59 -0.50 15.39
C VAL A 368 18.94 0.79 14.90
N LEU A 369 19.60 1.48 13.96
CA LEU A 369 19.09 2.73 13.40
C LEU A 369 17.80 2.52 12.61
N VAL A 370 17.74 1.46 11.81
CA VAL A 370 16.60 1.15 10.96
C VAL A 370 15.38 0.73 11.80
N TYR A 371 15.55 -0.06 12.86
CA TYR A 371 14.44 -0.38 13.75
C TYR A 371 13.98 0.82 14.57
N CYS A 372 14.92 1.60 15.12
CA CYS A 372 14.56 2.75 15.94
C CYS A 372 13.88 3.85 15.12
N LEU A 373 14.34 4.10 13.88
CA LEU A 373 13.80 5.14 13.02
C LEU A 373 12.75 4.63 12.05
N ALA A 374 13.04 3.61 11.23
CA ALA A 374 12.17 3.24 10.12
C ALA A 374 10.91 2.47 10.55
N VAL A 375 11.02 1.50 11.46
CA VAL A 375 9.88 0.65 11.86
C VAL A 375 8.82 1.43 12.63
N VAL A 376 9.24 2.30 13.54
CA VAL A 376 8.32 3.01 14.44
C VAL A 376 7.73 4.26 13.78
N SER A 377 8.47 4.92 12.89
CA SER A 377 8.05 6.19 12.25
C SER A 377 6.67 6.13 11.56
N PRO A 378 6.30 5.09 10.79
CA PRO A 378 4.94 4.91 10.28
C PRO A 378 3.83 5.18 11.30
N SER A 379 3.98 4.60 12.50
CA SER A 379 3.02 4.76 13.58
C SER A 379 3.07 6.18 14.17
N HIS A 380 4.27 6.77 14.29
CA HIS A 380 4.44 8.15 14.76
C HIS A 380 3.74 9.15 13.85
N TYR A 381 3.92 9.06 12.54
CA TYR A 381 3.30 9.99 11.60
C TYR A 381 1.78 9.86 11.60
N ILE A 382 1.24 8.63 11.64
CA ILE A 382 -0.22 8.44 11.74
C ILE A 382 -0.72 9.03 13.06
N VAL A 383 -0.09 8.70 14.19
CA VAL A 383 -0.49 9.23 15.50
C VAL A 383 -0.35 10.75 15.56
N TYR A 384 0.66 11.32 14.93
CA TYR A 384 0.81 12.77 14.81
C TYR A 384 -0.32 13.40 14.00
N CYS A 385 -0.72 12.80 12.87
CA CYS A 385 -1.89 13.24 12.11
C CYS A 385 -3.16 13.16 12.97
N LEU A 386 -3.38 12.05 13.67
CA LEU A 386 -4.51 11.89 14.59
C LEU A 386 -4.50 12.93 15.70
N LEU A 387 -3.33 13.28 16.22
CA LEU A 387 -3.17 14.32 17.22
C LEU A 387 -3.57 15.69 16.68
N LEU A 388 -3.16 16.03 15.45
CA LEU A 388 -3.58 17.26 14.77
C LEU A 388 -5.11 17.31 14.64
N PHE A 389 -5.74 16.24 14.14
CA PHE A 389 -7.21 16.16 14.08
C PHE A 389 -7.85 16.36 15.46
N LYS A 390 -7.31 15.70 16.49
CA LYS A 390 -7.84 15.78 17.86
C LYS A 390 -7.79 17.20 18.40
N VAL A 391 -6.67 17.91 18.21
CA VAL A 391 -6.53 19.31 18.64
C VAL A 391 -7.59 20.17 17.95
N GLU A 392 -7.76 19.98 16.66
CA GLU A 392 -8.62 20.79 15.82
C GLU A 392 -10.11 20.57 16.08
N GLU A 393 -10.51 19.33 16.35
CA GLU A 393 -11.87 19.02 16.80
C GLU A 393 -12.12 19.47 18.26
N ASN A 394 -11.11 19.47 19.14
CA ASN A 394 -11.26 20.07 20.47
C ASN A 394 -11.49 21.59 20.40
N ILE A 395 -10.82 22.28 19.48
CA ILE A 395 -11.06 23.71 19.22
C ILE A 395 -12.51 23.88 18.77
N LEU A 396 -12.98 23.06 17.82
CA LEU A 396 -14.39 23.07 17.39
C LEU A 396 -15.34 22.86 18.58
N LEU A 397 -15.08 21.86 19.42
CA LEU A 397 -15.87 21.54 20.62
C LEU A 397 -15.92 22.74 21.59
N TYR A 398 -14.79 23.43 21.78
CA TYR A 398 -14.74 24.65 22.58
C TYR A 398 -15.68 25.73 22.01
N TYR A 399 -15.64 25.99 20.70
CA TYR A 399 -16.50 26.99 20.09
C TYR A 399 -17.99 26.60 20.16
N ILE A 400 -18.32 25.31 19.99
CA ILE A 400 -19.71 24.81 20.13
C ILE A 400 -20.24 25.09 21.54
N LYS A 401 -19.46 24.75 22.58
CA LYS A 401 -19.84 24.99 23.97
C LYS A 401 -20.05 26.47 24.28
N ASN A 402 -19.34 27.35 23.58
CA ASN A 402 -19.39 28.79 23.79
C ASN A 402 -20.25 29.54 22.75
N ILE A 403 -21.07 28.85 21.94
CA ILE A 403 -21.94 29.53 20.95
C ILE A 403 -22.82 30.59 21.64
N ASN A 404 -23.44 30.22 22.77
CA ASN A 404 -24.33 31.06 23.55
C ASN A 404 -23.63 31.86 24.66
N GLN A 405 -22.28 31.85 24.73
CA GLN A 405 -21.56 32.56 25.77
C GLN A 405 -21.95 34.04 25.78
N ASN A 406 -22.33 34.53 26.96
CA ASN A 406 -22.91 35.85 27.28
C ASN A 406 -24.43 36.02 27.08
N TYR A 407 -25.13 34.98 26.63
CA TYR A 407 -26.55 35.06 26.24
C TYR A 407 -27.44 33.99 26.89
N GLU A 408 -26.89 33.17 27.80
CA GLU A 408 -27.56 31.99 28.34
C GLU A 408 -28.82 32.28 29.18
N ASN A 409 -28.93 33.49 29.73
CA ASN A 409 -30.00 33.92 30.63
C ASN A 409 -30.97 34.93 29.99
N GLN A 410 -30.87 35.19 28.69
CA GLN A 410 -31.74 36.14 27.99
C GLN A 410 -32.86 35.39 27.25
N ASP A 411 -34.12 35.62 27.66
CA ASP A 411 -35.28 35.00 27.01
C ASP A 411 -35.51 35.53 25.57
N GLN A 412 -35.11 36.78 25.32
CA GLN A 412 -35.16 37.43 24.02
C GLN A 412 -33.78 37.98 23.65
N LEU A 413 -33.21 37.45 22.58
CA LEU A 413 -31.94 37.88 22.03
C LEU A 413 -32.15 39.01 21.04
N ASP A 414 -31.40 40.10 21.20
CA ASP A 414 -31.41 41.20 20.24
C ASP A 414 -30.79 40.79 18.89
N VAL A 415 -31.00 41.63 17.87
CA VAL A 415 -30.52 41.37 16.50
C VAL A 415 -28.99 41.24 16.47
N THR A 416 -28.28 41.98 17.32
CA THR A 416 -26.81 41.94 17.42
C THR A 416 -26.34 40.59 17.93
N SER A 417 -26.93 40.08 19.02
CA SER A 417 -26.59 38.78 19.60
C SER A 417 -26.93 37.63 18.63
N GLN A 418 -28.06 37.71 17.94
CA GLN A 418 -28.42 36.73 16.91
C GLN A 418 -27.40 36.71 15.76
N ASN A 419 -26.88 37.86 15.34
CA ASN A 419 -25.84 37.94 14.31
C ASN A 419 -24.50 37.37 14.80
N ILE A 420 -24.13 37.59 16.06
CA ILE A 420 -22.92 37.00 16.66
C ILE A 420 -23.04 35.46 16.72
N ILE A 421 -24.19 34.94 17.20
CA ILE A 421 -24.48 33.51 17.22
C ILE A 421 -24.40 32.93 15.81
N LYS A 422 -24.97 33.62 14.81
CA LYS A 422 -24.90 33.21 13.40
C LYS A 422 -23.45 33.08 12.92
N GLN A 423 -22.60 34.05 13.22
CA GLN A 423 -21.19 34.03 12.82
C GLN A 423 -20.44 32.87 13.50
N ARG A 424 -20.67 32.65 14.80
CA ARG A 424 -20.10 31.51 15.54
C ARG A 424 -20.54 30.16 14.98
N LEU A 425 -21.82 30.01 14.64
CA LEU A 425 -22.36 28.81 14.00
C LEU A 425 -21.74 28.57 12.62
N ILE A 426 -21.64 29.61 11.78
CA ILE A 426 -21.02 29.51 10.46
C ILE A 426 -19.56 29.09 10.59
N PHE A 427 -18.83 29.65 11.55
CA PHE A 427 -17.45 29.26 11.83
C PHE A 427 -17.36 27.78 12.21
N CYS A 428 -18.16 27.31 13.18
CA CYS A 428 -18.17 25.90 13.60
C CYS A 428 -18.52 24.96 12.44
N LEU A 429 -19.55 25.30 11.65
CA LEU A 429 -19.98 24.50 10.52
C LEU A 429 -18.93 24.42 9.41
N LYS A 430 -18.29 25.55 9.07
CA LYS A 430 -17.18 25.58 8.11
C LYS A 430 -16.04 24.66 8.55
N ARG A 431 -15.69 24.72 9.84
CA ARG A 431 -14.63 23.89 10.42
C ARG A 431 -15.00 22.40 10.41
N HIS A 432 -16.22 22.05 10.80
CA HIS A 432 -16.72 20.67 10.72
C HIS A 432 -16.72 20.11 9.28
N ILE A 433 -17.14 20.93 8.31
CA ILE A 433 -17.11 20.56 6.88
C ILE A 433 -15.67 20.38 6.41
N PHE A 434 -14.76 21.25 6.84
CA PHE A 434 -13.34 21.12 6.56
C PHE A 434 -12.81 19.77 7.04
N PHE A 435 -13.03 19.39 8.30
CA PHE A 435 -12.61 18.08 8.81
C PHE A 435 -13.25 16.94 8.01
N SER A 436 -14.57 16.98 7.81
CA SER A 436 -15.30 15.95 7.06
C SER A 436 -14.76 15.74 5.63
N ARG A 437 -14.14 16.77 5.04
CA ARG A 437 -13.57 16.72 3.68
C ARG A 437 -12.08 16.38 3.65
N SER A 438 -11.29 16.89 4.59
CA SER A 438 -9.84 16.70 4.60
C SER A 438 -9.46 15.30 5.10
N THR A 439 -10.25 14.73 6.01
CA THR A 439 -9.93 13.41 6.57
C THR A 439 -10.01 12.26 5.56
N PRO A 440 -11.06 12.13 4.72
CA PRO A 440 -11.09 11.09 3.68
C PRO A 440 -9.94 11.21 2.68
N LYS A 441 -9.51 12.44 2.32
CA LYS A 441 -8.37 12.63 1.40
C LYS A 441 -7.07 12.09 1.99
N LEU A 442 -6.89 12.29 3.30
CA LEU A 442 -5.76 11.76 4.03
C LEU A 442 -5.82 10.23 4.06
N PHE A 443 -6.96 9.67 4.44
CA PHE A 443 -7.08 8.22 4.54
C PHE A 443 -7.02 7.54 3.19
N ILE A 444 -7.56 8.09 2.10
CA ILE A 444 -7.40 7.48 0.77
C ILE A 444 -5.92 7.43 0.35
N LYS A 445 -5.13 8.47 0.68
CA LYS A 445 -3.69 8.46 0.41
C LYS A 445 -2.94 7.45 1.29
N SER A 446 -3.35 7.26 2.54
CA SER A 446 -2.70 6.32 3.48
C SER A 446 -3.26 4.90 3.45
N GLU A 447 -4.49 4.68 3.00
CA GLU A 447 -5.22 3.39 2.98
C GLU A 447 -4.47 2.38 2.12
N ASN A 448 -3.97 2.83 0.96
CA ASN A 448 -3.14 2.03 0.06
C ASN A 448 -1.81 1.57 0.68
N LEU A 449 -1.43 2.09 1.86
CA LEU A 449 -0.13 1.85 2.48
C LEU A 449 -0.28 1.23 3.87
N VAL A 450 -1.30 1.61 4.63
CA VAL A 450 -1.58 1.04 5.94
C VAL A 450 -2.02 -0.42 5.82
N LEU A 451 -2.83 -0.77 4.81
CA LEU A 451 -3.25 -2.16 4.61
C LEU A 451 -2.04 -3.08 4.29
N PRO A 452 -1.15 -2.76 3.34
CA PRO A 452 0.10 -3.51 3.15
C PRO A 452 0.93 -3.62 4.43
N LEU A 453 1.12 -2.52 5.17
CA LEU A 453 1.92 -2.53 6.41
C LEU A 453 1.31 -3.45 7.49
N GLN A 454 -0.02 -3.53 7.56
CA GLN A 454 -0.72 -4.45 8.47
C GLN A 454 -0.59 -5.91 8.01
N ILE A 455 -0.74 -6.17 6.72
CA ILE A 455 -0.60 -7.53 6.15
C ILE A 455 0.84 -8.01 6.34
N GLU A 456 1.83 -7.19 6.00
CA GLU A 456 3.24 -7.49 6.21
C GLU A 456 3.58 -7.67 7.68
N GLY A 457 3.06 -6.80 8.56
CA GLY A 457 3.21 -6.95 10.01
C GLY A 457 2.63 -8.26 10.52
N ALA A 458 1.46 -8.67 10.01
CA ALA A 458 0.83 -9.94 10.35
C ALA A 458 1.60 -11.15 9.81
N LEU A 459 2.07 -11.11 8.56
CA LEU A 459 2.92 -12.14 7.96
C LEU A 459 4.24 -12.28 8.71
N TYR A 460 4.87 -11.16 9.02
CA TYR A 460 6.08 -11.13 9.81
C TYR A 460 5.88 -11.77 11.19
N PHE A 461 4.80 -11.40 11.88
CA PHE A 461 4.42 -12.02 13.15
C PHE A 461 4.17 -13.53 13.01
N MET A 462 3.44 -13.96 11.98
CA MET A 462 3.18 -15.38 11.71
C MET A 462 4.47 -16.16 11.49
N CYS A 463 5.40 -15.64 10.68
CA CYS A 463 6.68 -16.27 10.43
C CYS A 463 7.51 -16.40 11.71
N ILE A 464 7.47 -15.40 12.56
CA ILE A 464 8.09 -15.44 13.87
C ILE A 464 7.51 -16.54 14.75
N VAL A 465 6.18 -16.61 14.87
CA VAL A 465 5.51 -17.64 15.66
C VAL A 465 5.86 -19.03 15.12
N ILE A 466 5.81 -19.22 13.80
CA ILE A 466 6.24 -20.47 13.15
C ILE A 466 7.69 -20.80 13.51
N ASN A 467 8.61 -19.83 13.48
CA ASN A 467 10.02 -20.10 13.77
C ASN A 467 10.25 -20.46 15.24
N MET A 468 9.55 -19.79 16.16
CA MET A 468 9.68 -20.06 17.59
C MET A 468 9.18 -21.44 17.98
N PHE A 469 8.02 -21.80 17.46
CA PHE A 469 7.43 -23.08 17.77
C PHE A 469 8.12 -24.15 16.92
N GLY A 470 8.19 -23.98 15.60
CA GLY A 470 8.67 -24.97 14.63
C GLY A 470 10.12 -25.41 14.77
N LEU A 471 11.03 -24.61 15.34
CA LEU A 471 12.43 -25.00 15.53
C LEU A 471 12.70 -25.73 16.87
N GLY A 472 11.69 -25.88 17.74
CA GLY A 472 11.80 -26.63 19.00
C GLY A 472 12.92 -26.14 19.94
N ASP A 473 13.59 -27.08 20.63
CA ASP A 473 14.68 -26.82 21.59
C ASP A 473 15.95 -26.22 20.97
N ALA A 474 16.05 -26.16 19.64
CA ALA A 474 17.23 -25.64 18.94
C ALA A 474 17.36 -24.11 19.02
N VAL A 475 16.32 -23.41 19.49
CA VAL A 475 16.32 -21.95 19.56
C VAL A 475 17.01 -21.47 20.84
N SER A 476 18.14 -20.78 20.72
CA SER A 476 18.83 -20.17 21.87
C SER A 476 17.92 -19.22 22.67
N LYS A 477 18.16 -19.14 23.99
CA LYS A 477 17.48 -18.21 24.91
C LYS A 477 17.49 -16.75 24.41
N LEU A 478 18.51 -16.35 23.66
CA LEU A 478 18.62 -15.00 23.12
C LEU A 478 17.55 -14.70 22.05
N SER A 479 17.18 -15.69 21.24
CA SER A 479 16.11 -15.55 20.25
C SER A 479 14.74 -15.25 20.88
N TYR A 480 14.48 -15.76 22.09
CA TYR A 480 13.29 -15.38 22.86
C TYR A 480 13.31 -13.90 23.30
N VAL A 481 14.49 -13.36 23.65
CA VAL A 481 14.63 -11.93 24.00
C VAL A 481 14.37 -11.06 22.76
N HIS A 482 14.90 -11.44 21.60
CA HIS A 482 14.64 -10.74 20.33
C HIS A 482 13.15 -10.68 20.04
N LEU A 483 12.46 -11.82 20.17
CA LEU A 483 11.02 -11.88 20.02
C LEU A 483 10.30 -10.94 20.98
N ILE A 484 10.52 -11.08 22.28
CA ILE A 484 9.76 -10.35 23.29
C ILE A 484 9.90 -8.84 23.06
N SER A 485 11.12 -8.38 22.74
CA SER A 485 11.36 -6.97 22.41
C SER A 485 10.57 -6.51 21.19
N LEU A 486 10.50 -7.34 20.14
CA LEU A 486 9.75 -7.04 18.93
C LEU A 486 8.24 -7.02 19.16
N ILE A 487 7.69 -8.04 19.83
CA ILE A 487 6.26 -8.09 20.19
C ILE A 487 5.91 -6.86 21.02
N THR A 488 6.77 -6.48 21.97
CA THR A 488 6.57 -5.26 22.78
C THR A 488 6.48 -4.03 21.89
N THR A 489 7.40 -3.84 20.95
CA THR A 489 7.38 -2.70 20.01
C THR A 489 6.17 -2.69 19.10
N ALA A 490 5.76 -3.85 18.58
CA ALA A 490 4.55 -4.00 17.78
C ALA A 490 3.28 -3.65 18.59
N CYS A 491 3.19 -4.16 19.83
CA CYS A 491 2.08 -3.88 20.74
C CYS A 491 2.02 -2.40 21.12
N VAL A 492 3.15 -1.75 21.40
CA VAL A 492 3.19 -0.31 21.69
C VAL A 492 2.71 0.49 20.47
N SER A 493 3.16 0.12 19.26
CA SER A 493 2.75 0.77 18.01
C SER A 493 1.25 0.64 17.77
N LEU A 494 0.72 -0.59 17.89
CA LEU A 494 -0.70 -0.89 17.74
C LEU A 494 -1.57 -0.21 18.80
N ALA A 495 -1.10 -0.19 20.06
CA ALA A 495 -1.81 0.45 21.17
C ALA A 495 -1.93 1.95 20.93
N GLY A 496 -0.85 2.62 20.51
CA GLY A 496 -0.89 4.04 20.15
C GLY A 496 -1.93 4.33 19.08
N LEU A 497 -1.86 3.59 17.97
CA LEU A 497 -2.80 3.74 16.87
C LEU A 497 -4.26 3.55 17.33
N SER A 498 -4.53 2.50 18.11
CA SER A 498 -5.88 2.17 18.61
C SER A 498 -6.40 3.20 19.61
N VAL A 499 -5.56 3.67 20.54
CA VAL A 499 -5.91 4.69 21.55
C VAL A 499 -6.22 6.03 20.89
N TYR A 500 -5.38 6.50 19.97
CA TYR A 500 -5.62 7.78 19.30
C TYR A 500 -6.79 7.71 18.33
N GLY A 501 -6.95 6.58 17.64
CA GLY A 501 -8.13 6.33 16.81
C GLY A 501 -9.43 6.36 17.61
N GLN A 502 -9.49 5.67 18.75
CA GLN A 502 -10.65 5.72 19.65
C GLN A 502 -10.91 7.14 20.15
N LYS A 503 -9.87 7.87 20.58
CA LYS A 503 -10.02 9.25 21.09
C LYS A 503 -10.67 10.19 20.07
N ILE A 504 -10.47 9.97 18.76
CA ILE A 504 -11.14 10.74 17.70
C ILE A 504 -12.62 10.33 17.60
N GLU A 505 -12.92 9.02 17.60
CA GLU A 505 -14.32 8.56 17.58
C GLU A 505 -15.11 9.13 18.78
N ASP A 506 -14.55 9.02 19.99
CA ASP A 506 -15.14 9.55 21.23
C ASP A 506 -15.37 11.07 21.15
N LEU A 507 -14.47 11.79 20.49
CA LEU A 507 -14.55 13.24 20.41
C LEU A 507 -15.60 13.69 19.37
N SER A 508 -15.74 12.95 18.29
CA SER A 508 -16.86 13.15 17.35
C SER A 508 -18.21 12.91 18.03
N ASP A 509 -18.34 11.89 18.88
CA ASP A 509 -19.56 11.66 19.66
C ASP A 509 -19.81 12.84 20.62
N ASN A 510 -18.77 13.36 21.26
CA ASN A 510 -18.87 14.53 22.13
C ASN A 510 -19.32 15.80 21.40
N ILE A 511 -18.91 16.01 20.15
CA ILE A 511 -19.38 17.13 19.32
C ILE A 511 -20.90 17.05 19.14
N PHE A 512 -21.42 15.86 18.80
CA PHE A 512 -22.85 15.65 18.64
C PHE A 512 -23.62 15.88 19.95
N ASN A 513 -23.15 15.31 21.06
CA ASN A 513 -23.76 15.50 22.37
C ASN A 513 -23.76 16.98 22.79
N CYS A 514 -22.65 17.69 22.58
CA CYS A 514 -22.59 19.12 22.88
C CYS A 514 -23.53 19.94 22.01
N LEU A 515 -23.76 19.55 20.75
CA LEU A 515 -24.74 20.21 19.90
C LEU A 515 -26.16 20.02 20.43
N ILE A 516 -26.52 18.84 20.92
CA ILE A 516 -27.84 18.58 21.54
C ILE A 516 -28.07 19.51 22.75
N ASP A 517 -27.03 19.71 23.57
CA ASP A 517 -27.12 20.52 24.79
C ASP A 517 -27.21 22.04 24.54
N VAL A 518 -27.00 22.50 23.31
CA VAL A 518 -27.08 23.94 22.99
C VAL A 518 -28.53 24.43 23.12
N LYS A 519 -28.75 25.48 23.91
CA LYS A 519 -30.06 26.17 24.04
C LYS A 519 -30.41 26.96 22.77
N TRP A 520 -30.79 26.27 21.70
CA TRP A 520 -31.06 26.86 20.38
C TRP A 520 -32.48 27.40 20.20
N TYR A 521 -33.40 27.12 21.13
CA TYR A 521 -34.82 27.42 21.00
C TYR A 521 -35.15 28.92 20.98
N HIS A 522 -34.31 29.77 21.59
CA HIS A 522 -34.40 31.24 21.54
C HIS A 522 -33.81 31.87 20.27
N TRP A 523 -33.21 31.07 19.38
CA TRP A 523 -32.61 31.59 18.15
C TRP A 523 -33.66 31.94 17.09
N ASN A 524 -33.31 32.85 16.18
CA ASN A 524 -34.13 33.13 15.01
C ASN A 524 -34.13 31.94 14.01
N ASP A 525 -35.06 31.96 13.06
CA ASP A 525 -35.25 30.84 12.12
C ASP A 525 -34.02 30.57 11.25
N ALA A 526 -33.27 31.63 10.89
CA ALA A 526 -32.05 31.49 10.11
C ALA A 526 -30.96 30.71 10.87
N ASN A 527 -30.77 31.02 12.15
CA ASN A 527 -29.80 30.34 13.02
C ASN A 527 -30.24 28.91 13.33
N LYS A 528 -31.53 28.71 13.61
CA LYS A 528 -32.13 27.37 13.79
C LYS A 528 -31.87 26.47 12.60
N LYS A 529 -32.08 26.98 11.38
CA LYS A 529 -31.82 26.22 10.16
C LYS A 529 -30.35 25.81 10.02
N LEU A 530 -29.41 26.74 10.25
CA LEU A 530 -27.98 26.44 10.20
C LEU A 530 -27.57 25.40 11.25
N TYR A 531 -28.11 25.51 12.45
CA TYR A 531 -27.86 24.57 13.53
C TYR A 531 -28.42 23.18 13.23
N LEU A 532 -29.65 23.07 12.72
CA LEU A 532 -30.22 21.77 12.34
C LEU A 532 -29.40 21.10 11.24
N MET A 533 -28.88 21.87 10.28
CA MET A 533 -27.93 21.35 9.27
C MET A 533 -26.64 20.85 9.93
N PHE A 534 -26.11 21.57 10.91
CA PHE A 534 -24.92 21.15 11.64
C PHE A 534 -25.19 19.86 12.44
N LEU A 535 -26.25 19.83 13.24
CA LEU A 535 -26.67 18.69 14.02
C LEU A 535 -26.89 17.46 13.13
N GLN A 536 -27.56 17.61 11.98
CA GLN A 536 -27.78 16.52 11.03
C GLN A 536 -26.46 15.97 10.46
N ASN A 537 -25.50 16.84 10.17
CA ASN A 537 -24.18 16.42 9.67
C ASN A 537 -23.33 15.73 10.75
N SER A 538 -23.58 16.03 12.03
CA SER A 538 -22.88 15.40 13.16
C SER A 538 -23.57 14.13 13.69
N LEU A 539 -24.75 13.75 13.18
CA LEU A 539 -25.45 12.51 13.57
C LEU A 539 -24.65 11.24 13.32
N LYS A 540 -23.79 11.25 12.29
CA LYS A 540 -22.92 10.12 11.99
C LYS A 540 -21.55 10.41 12.61
N PRO A 541 -21.15 9.68 13.66
CA PRO A 541 -19.85 9.90 14.25
C PRO A 541 -18.76 9.66 13.22
N PHE A 542 -17.80 10.56 13.23
CA PHE A 542 -16.63 10.48 12.41
C PHE A 542 -15.82 9.25 12.86
N LYS A 543 -15.58 8.34 11.92
CA LYS A 543 -14.78 7.13 12.12
C LYS A 543 -13.68 7.08 11.10
N ILE A 544 -12.50 6.75 11.57
CA ILE A 544 -11.34 6.55 10.72
C ILE A 544 -11.41 5.13 10.19
N LYS A 545 -11.81 4.98 8.93
CA LYS A 545 -12.03 3.68 8.31
C LYS A 545 -10.91 3.35 7.32
N PHE A 546 -10.37 2.13 7.41
CA PHE A 546 -9.52 1.55 6.36
C PHE A 546 -10.34 0.78 5.33
N THR A 547 -11.42 0.14 5.79
CA THR A 547 -12.41 -0.49 4.92
C THR A 547 -13.78 -0.14 5.47
N GLU A 548 -14.85 -0.47 4.76
CA GLU A 548 -16.22 -0.19 5.24
C GLU A 548 -16.49 -0.71 6.66
N ASN A 549 -15.81 -1.83 7.01
CA ASN A 549 -16.01 -2.61 8.24
C ASN A 549 -14.90 -2.47 9.29
N ILE A 550 -13.74 -1.92 8.93
CA ILE A 550 -12.58 -1.81 9.83
C ILE A 550 -12.30 -0.34 10.10
N SER A 551 -12.49 0.08 11.36
CA SER A 551 -12.10 1.40 11.83
C SER A 551 -10.93 1.34 12.81
N VAL A 552 -10.12 2.40 12.82
CA VAL A 552 -8.96 2.54 13.71
C VAL A 552 -9.45 2.88 15.10
N ASN A 553 -9.66 1.85 15.92
CA ASN A 553 -10.12 2.00 17.28
C ASN A 553 -9.76 0.76 18.10
N TYR A 554 -10.24 0.66 19.35
CA TYR A 554 -9.96 -0.49 20.19
C TYR A 554 -10.47 -1.82 19.61
N LYS A 555 -11.56 -1.80 18.85
CA LYS A 555 -12.10 -3.00 18.21
C LYS A 555 -11.08 -3.60 17.24
N MET A 556 -10.48 -2.78 16.37
CA MET A 556 -9.42 -3.25 15.46
C MET A 556 -8.22 -3.83 16.22
N GLY A 557 -7.74 -3.13 17.25
CA GLY A 557 -6.62 -3.62 18.07
C GLY A 557 -6.91 -4.99 18.70
N LEU A 558 -8.13 -5.18 19.23
CA LEU A 558 -8.56 -6.46 19.80
C LEU A 558 -8.68 -7.57 18.74
N GLU A 559 -9.20 -7.28 17.55
CA GLU A 559 -9.30 -8.27 16.47
C GLU A 559 -7.92 -8.75 15.98
N ILE A 560 -6.93 -7.86 15.91
CA ILE A 560 -5.54 -8.23 15.59
C ILE A 560 -4.98 -9.16 16.69
N ILE A 561 -5.16 -8.80 17.97
CA ILE A 561 -4.70 -9.62 19.09
C ILE A 561 -5.37 -11.00 19.08
N LYS A 562 -6.69 -11.09 18.85
CA LYS A 562 -7.40 -12.37 18.72
C LYS A 562 -6.83 -13.21 17.59
N THR A 563 -6.60 -12.60 16.42
CA THR A 563 -6.03 -13.28 15.25
C THR A 563 -4.66 -13.89 15.59
N PHE A 564 -3.82 -13.16 16.33
CA PHE A 564 -2.52 -13.66 16.80
C PHE A 564 -2.65 -14.85 17.76
N PHE A 565 -3.55 -14.78 18.75
CA PHE A 565 -3.77 -15.89 19.67
C PHE A 565 -4.35 -17.13 18.97
N SER A 566 -5.29 -16.94 18.03
CA SER A 566 -5.82 -18.01 17.20
C SER A 566 -4.71 -18.70 16.40
N PHE A 567 -3.82 -17.90 15.80
CA PHE A 567 -2.69 -18.45 15.04
C PHE A 567 -1.71 -19.23 15.92
N ILE A 568 -1.32 -18.69 17.08
CA ILE A 568 -0.46 -19.40 18.05
C ILE A 568 -1.12 -20.72 18.47
N SER A 569 -2.42 -20.73 18.73
CA SER A 569 -3.15 -21.93 19.09
C SER A 569 -3.10 -23.00 18.00
N VAL A 570 -3.29 -22.61 16.73
CA VAL A 570 -3.18 -23.52 15.57
C VAL A 570 -1.78 -24.09 15.44
N VAL A 571 -0.74 -23.25 15.53
CA VAL A 571 0.65 -23.70 15.44
C VAL A 571 0.95 -24.71 16.55
N ASN A 572 0.55 -24.42 17.80
CA ASN A 572 0.73 -25.36 18.92
C ASN A 572 0.04 -26.71 18.69
N GLN A 573 -1.17 -26.72 18.12
CA GLN A 573 -1.87 -27.96 17.80
C GLN A 573 -1.17 -28.77 16.70
N LEU A 574 -0.58 -28.10 15.70
CA LEU A 574 0.20 -28.77 14.65
C LEU A 574 1.45 -29.42 15.23
N GLN A 575 2.10 -28.78 16.20
CA GLN A 575 3.27 -29.37 16.85
C GLN A 575 2.95 -30.62 17.66
N GLN A 576 1.83 -30.63 18.39
CA GLN A 576 1.47 -31.79 19.23
C GLN A 576 1.15 -33.06 18.44
N LYS A 577 0.89 -32.93 17.13
CA LYS A 577 0.62 -34.07 16.24
C LYS A 577 1.87 -34.70 15.65
N HIS A 578 3.01 -34.02 15.73
CA HIS A 578 4.32 -34.50 15.31
C HIS A 578 5.12 -34.94 16.54
#